data_AF-A0A7S2GV81-F1
#
_entry.id   AF-A0A7S2GV81-F1
#
_cell.length_a   1.000
_cell.length_b   1.000
_cell.length_c   1.000
_cell.angle_alpha   90.00
_cell.angle_beta   90.00
_cell.angle_gamma   90.00
#
_symmetry.space_group_name_H-M   'P 1'
#
loop_
_entity.id
_entity.type
_entity.pdbx_description
1 polymer ?
#
loop_
_entity_poly.entity_id
_entity_poly.type
_entity_poly.pdbx_seq_one_letter_code
_entity_poly.pdbx_strand_id
1 'polypeptide(L)'
;MKGIEELRSTNVGTWPGGPAAVNCKGLSKGVVKIGWSWEAKFVYFWQGEAQLAEYLHAMVTLPGCTSDFCLVQEWVDFDFELRLFFLPRRDWAAGTPLQPVYEQYTAWVNDEATDAPGSFLKPNYAEVLARFAGDEKALASAHEQAAKASGPLIRQLLTKHSEPVPFIRMDWMVKRRGPGHAQVVFGEYCEVGADCMKWADGPPTIWHEVLDFALSSH
;
A
#
# COMPACT_ATOMS: atom_id res chain seq x y z
N MET A 1 7.75 13.44 -6.47
CA MET A 1 7.32 13.98 -5.16
C MET A 1 6.02 14.78 -5.20
N LYS A 2 5.74 15.60 -6.22
CA LYS A 2 4.47 16.37 -6.33
C LYS A 2 3.18 15.61 -5.99
N GLY A 3 3.01 14.36 -6.45
CA GLY A 3 1.82 13.57 -6.14
C GLY A 3 1.63 13.22 -4.66
N ILE A 4 2.72 12.88 -3.95
CA ILE A 4 2.66 12.65 -2.49
C ILE A 4 2.43 13.96 -1.76
N GLU A 5 3.05 15.06 -2.21
CA GLU A 5 2.87 16.38 -1.60
C GLU A 5 1.43 16.87 -1.77
N GLU A 6 0.83 16.66 -2.94
CA GLU A 6 -0.59 16.90 -3.20
C GLU A 6 -1.45 16.01 -2.30
N LEU A 7 -1.19 14.71 -2.21
CA LEU A 7 -1.91 13.81 -1.32
C LEU A 7 -1.77 14.20 0.16
N ARG A 8 -0.58 14.63 0.58
CA ARG A 8 -0.35 15.18 1.91
C ARG A 8 -1.18 16.43 2.12
N SER A 9 -1.24 17.32 1.12
CA SER A 9 -2.01 18.56 1.16
C SER A 9 -3.53 18.33 1.25
N THR A 10 -4.06 17.28 0.59
CA THR A 10 -5.47 16.88 0.70
C THR A 10 -5.76 16.21 2.05
N ASN A 11 -4.75 15.60 2.67
CA ASN A 11 -4.82 15.06 4.01
C ASN A 11 -4.63 16.12 5.13
N VAL A 12 -4.46 17.41 4.79
CA VAL A 12 -4.32 18.51 5.78
C VAL A 12 -5.70 18.94 6.29
N GLY A 13 -6.20 18.19 7.25
CA GLY A 13 -7.29 18.64 8.11
C GLY A 13 -6.95 18.34 9.56
N THR A 14 -7.42 19.18 10.48
CA THR A 14 -7.49 18.83 11.91
C THR A 14 -8.63 17.83 12.10
N TRP A 15 -8.44 16.62 11.58
CA TRP A 15 -9.31 15.51 11.88
C TRP A 15 -8.98 15.07 13.31
N PRO A 16 -9.98 14.80 14.17
CA PRO A 16 -9.72 14.08 15.41
C PRO A 16 -8.94 12.82 15.06
N GLY A 17 -7.63 12.84 15.37
CA GLY A 17 -6.75 11.74 15.12
C GLY A 17 -5.93 11.67 13.82
N GLY A 18 -5.70 12.73 13.03
CA GLY A 18 -4.68 12.72 11.93
C GLY A 18 -4.64 11.47 11.02
N PRO A 19 -3.53 11.16 10.31
CA PRO A 19 -3.30 9.83 9.72
C PRO A 19 -3.16 8.74 10.79
N ALA A 20 -2.66 9.14 11.96
CA ALA A 20 -2.34 8.27 13.07
C ALA A 20 -2.80 8.92 14.37
N ALA A 21 -4.05 8.69 14.78
CA ALA A 21 -4.61 9.34 15.98
C ALA A 21 -3.79 8.99 17.20
N VAL A 22 -3.37 7.74 17.19
CA VAL A 22 -2.47 7.10 18.11
C VAL A 22 -1.11 7.80 18.20
N ASN A 23 -0.58 8.37 17.10
CA ASN A 23 0.75 8.99 17.07
C ASN A 23 0.74 10.53 17.15
N CYS A 24 -0.42 11.17 17.31
CA CYS A 24 -0.53 12.64 17.25
C CYS A 24 0.26 13.39 18.34
N LYS A 25 0.60 12.73 19.45
CA LYS A 25 1.39 13.28 20.58
C LYS A 25 2.82 12.74 20.67
N GLY A 26 3.24 11.95 19.68
CA GLY A 26 4.50 11.21 19.68
C GLY A 26 4.30 9.79 19.13
N LEU A 27 5.37 9.20 18.61
CA LEU A 27 5.35 7.84 18.06
C LEU A 27 5.05 6.82 19.16
N SER A 28 3.86 6.24 19.11
CA SER A 28 3.37 5.30 20.12
C SER A 28 2.88 3.98 19.51
N LYS A 29 2.61 3.92 18.21
CA LYS A 29 2.24 2.70 17.51
C LYS A 29 2.71 2.69 16.06
N GLY A 30 3.04 1.52 15.54
CA GLY A 30 3.35 1.36 14.13
C GLY A 30 3.60 -0.08 13.74
N VAL A 31 4.28 -0.22 12.61
CA VAL A 31 4.75 -1.50 12.10
C VAL A 31 6.25 -1.45 11.88
N VAL A 32 6.93 -2.55 12.18
CA VAL A 32 8.30 -2.83 11.69
C VAL A 32 8.17 -3.87 10.58
N LYS A 33 8.95 -3.74 9.51
CA LYS A 33 9.02 -4.67 8.39
C LYS A 33 10.47 -4.89 7.95
N ILE A 34 10.82 -6.05 7.43
CA ILE A 34 12.10 -6.26 6.73
C ILE A 34 11.91 -6.37 5.22
N GLY A 35 12.74 -5.62 4.48
CA GLY A 35 12.81 -5.66 3.02
C GLY A 35 11.44 -5.64 2.32
N TRP A 36 11.31 -6.52 1.32
CA TRP A 36 10.09 -6.76 0.55
C TRP A 36 9.36 -7.98 1.12
N SER A 37 8.76 -7.84 2.31
CA SER A 37 8.10 -8.96 2.97
C SER A 37 6.84 -9.40 2.20
N TRP A 38 6.79 -10.66 1.79
CA TRP A 38 5.60 -11.25 1.18
C TRP A 38 4.52 -11.59 2.21
N GLU A 39 3.26 -11.33 1.85
CA GLU A 39 2.06 -11.69 2.63
C GLU A 39 2.11 -11.26 4.10
N ALA A 40 2.82 -10.16 4.36
CA ALA A 40 3.02 -9.60 5.69
C ALA A 40 3.67 -10.56 6.72
N LYS A 41 4.36 -11.62 6.26
CA LYS A 41 5.02 -12.63 7.10
C LYS A 41 6.09 -12.06 8.03
N PHE A 42 6.71 -10.96 7.63
CA PHE A 42 7.76 -10.29 8.40
C PHE A 42 7.34 -8.85 8.70
N VAL A 43 6.15 -8.73 9.27
CA VAL A 43 5.56 -7.47 9.74
C VAL A 43 5.17 -7.65 11.20
N TYR A 44 5.75 -6.83 12.09
CA TYR A 44 5.37 -6.79 13.50
C TYR A 44 4.70 -5.47 13.83
N PHE A 45 3.62 -5.53 14.61
CA PHE A 45 2.97 -4.35 15.18
C PHE A 45 3.64 -4.01 16.49
N TRP A 46 4.07 -2.77 16.63
CA TRP A 46 4.67 -2.29 17.89
C TRP A 46 3.77 -1.26 18.55
N GLN A 47 3.76 -1.27 19.88
CA GLN A 47 3.15 -0.27 20.75
C GLN A 47 4.18 0.19 21.80
N GLY A 48 4.56 1.46 21.73
CA GLY A 48 5.60 2.05 22.55
C GLY A 48 7.02 1.67 22.13
N GLU A 49 7.99 2.38 22.72
CA GLU A 49 9.41 2.26 22.38
C GLU A 49 10.00 0.89 22.74
N ALA A 50 9.53 0.26 23.83
CA ALA A 50 10.02 -1.04 24.27
C ALA A 50 9.75 -2.15 23.25
N GLN A 51 8.50 -2.27 22.77
CA GLN A 51 8.16 -3.24 21.72
C GLN A 51 8.84 -2.91 20.39
N LEU A 52 9.00 -1.63 20.06
CA LEU A 52 9.74 -1.24 18.86
C LEU A 52 11.19 -1.74 18.92
N ALA A 53 11.88 -1.54 20.05
CA ALA A 53 13.25 -2.02 20.25
C ALA A 53 13.33 -3.56 20.19
N GLU A 54 12.38 -4.25 20.82
CA GLU A 54 12.25 -5.71 20.77
C GLU A 54 12.09 -6.21 19.32
N TYR A 55 11.16 -5.64 18.56
CA TYR A 55 10.90 -6.10 17.19
C TYR A 55 11.99 -5.73 16.21
N LEU A 56 12.67 -4.59 16.39
CA LEU A 56 13.87 -4.28 15.63
C LEU A 56 14.96 -5.34 15.89
N HIS A 57 15.19 -5.70 17.15
CA HIS A 57 16.16 -6.74 17.49
C HIS A 57 15.75 -8.11 16.93
N ALA A 58 14.49 -8.50 17.08
CA ALA A 58 13.97 -9.75 16.57
C ALA A 58 14.14 -9.84 15.04
N MET A 59 13.80 -8.78 14.31
CA MET A 59 13.89 -8.76 12.85
C MET A 59 15.31 -8.88 12.31
N VAL A 60 16.29 -8.17 12.91
CA VAL A 60 17.69 -8.26 12.47
C VAL A 60 18.37 -9.56 12.90
N THR A 61 17.78 -10.30 13.84
CA THR A 61 18.29 -11.60 14.30
C THR A 61 17.53 -12.79 13.71
N LEU A 62 16.57 -12.55 12.82
CA LEU A 62 15.84 -13.62 12.14
C LEU A 62 16.81 -14.55 11.40
N PRO A 63 16.73 -15.88 11.61
CA PRO A 63 17.58 -16.83 10.90
C PRO A 63 17.45 -16.69 9.39
N GLY A 64 18.58 -16.46 8.70
CA GLY A 64 18.61 -16.29 7.24
C GLY A 64 18.20 -14.89 6.75
N CYS A 65 17.94 -13.94 7.64
CA CYS A 65 17.76 -12.55 7.26
C CYS A 65 19.10 -11.98 6.76
N THR A 66 19.14 -11.58 5.50
CA THR A 66 20.28 -10.90 4.87
C THR A 66 20.03 -9.40 4.70
N SER A 67 18.92 -8.89 5.26
CA SER A 67 18.57 -7.48 5.15
C SER A 67 19.34 -6.67 6.18
N ASP A 68 20.07 -5.67 5.71
CA ASP A 68 20.84 -4.76 6.57
C ASP A 68 19.99 -3.62 7.16
N PHE A 69 18.68 -3.62 6.90
CA PHE A 69 17.78 -2.56 7.34
C PHE A 69 16.38 -3.10 7.69
N CYS A 70 15.75 -2.45 8.67
CA CYS A 70 14.33 -2.58 8.96
C CYS A 70 13.61 -1.30 8.54
N LEU A 71 12.40 -1.44 7.99
CA LEU A 71 11.50 -0.33 7.73
C LEU A 71 10.60 -0.15 8.96
N VAL A 72 10.61 1.06 9.53
CA VAL A 72 9.67 1.44 10.59
C VAL A 72 8.68 2.42 9.99
N GLN A 73 7.40 2.08 10.08
CA GLN A 73 6.31 2.89 9.57
C GLN A 73 5.32 3.18 10.71
N GLU A 74 4.92 4.43 10.83
CA GLU A 74 3.90 4.84 11.80
C GLU A 74 2.56 4.16 11.50
N TRP A 75 1.79 3.84 12.55
CA TRP A 75 0.47 3.25 12.39
C TRP A 75 -0.48 4.26 11.76
N VAL A 76 -1.08 3.90 10.63
CA VAL A 76 -2.16 4.68 10.03
C VAL A 76 -3.48 4.04 10.42
N ASP A 77 -4.47 4.84 10.75
CA ASP A 77 -5.83 4.37 10.99
C ASP A 77 -6.60 4.29 9.66
N PHE A 78 -7.01 3.08 9.28
CA PHE A 78 -7.67 2.80 8.00
C PHE A 78 -8.80 1.76 8.14
N ASP A 79 -9.76 1.82 7.22
CA ASP A 79 -10.90 0.90 7.17
C ASP A 79 -10.60 -0.30 6.26
N PHE A 80 -9.84 -0.10 5.18
CA PHE A 80 -9.38 -1.13 4.25
C PHE A 80 -8.18 -0.63 3.43
N GLU A 81 -7.49 -1.56 2.79
CA GLU A 81 -6.51 -1.33 1.73
C GLU A 81 -7.21 -1.29 0.37
N LEU A 82 -6.99 -0.21 -0.40
CA LEU A 82 -7.23 -0.16 -1.83
C LEU A 82 -5.93 -0.54 -2.54
N ARG A 83 -5.95 -1.65 -3.27
CA ARG A 83 -4.83 -2.15 -4.05
C ARG A 83 -5.03 -1.80 -5.51
N LEU A 84 -4.09 -1.06 -6.08
CA LEU A 84 -4.12 -0.62 -7.47
C LEU A 84 -3.01 -1.33 -8.24
N PHE A 85 -3.37 -1.95 -9.35
CA PHE A 85 -2.48 -2.77 -10.18
C PHE A 85 -2.12 -2.00 -11.44
N PHE A 86 -0.84 -1.84 -11.71
CA PHE A 86 -0.32 -1.06 -12.82
C PHE A 86 0.59 -1.89 -13.70
N LEU A 87 0.44 -1.72 -15.01
CA LEU A 87 1.29 -2.30 -16.04
C LEU A 87 1.91 -1.12 -16.83
N PRO A 88 3.00 -0.52 -16.33
CA PRO A 88 3.65 0.56 -17.04
C PRO A 88 4.29 0.01 -18.32
N ARG A 89 3.75 0.42 -19.47
CA ARG A 89 4.37 0.07 -20.76
C ARG A 89 5.78 0.64 -20.84
N ARG A 90 6.68 -0.03 -21.58
CA ARG A 90 8.05 0.43 -21.83
C ARG A 90 8.11 1.82 -22.47
N ASP A 91 7.15 2.11 -23.34
CA ASP A 91 7.01 3.39 -24.04
C ASP A 91 6.20 4.42 -23.24
N TRP A 92 5.97 4.19 -21.93
CA TRP A 92 5.23 5.12 -21.10
C TRP A 92 5.96 6.46 -20.98
N ALA A 93 5.45 7.45 -21.73
CA ALA A 93 6.04 8.77 -21.79
C ALA A 93 5.83 9.56 -20.49
N ALA A 94 6.84 10.37 -20.15
CA ALA A 94 6.71 11.38 -19.12
C ALA A 94 5.57 12.34 -19.46
N GLY A 95 4.60 12.47 -18.54
CA GLY A 95 3.42 13.33 -18.72
C GLY A 95 2.12 12.57 -18.89
N THR A 96 2.14 11.35 -19.44
CA THR A 96 0.93 10.53 -19.59
C THR A 96 0.49 9.96 -18.24
N PRO A 97 -0.76 10.19 -17.78
CA PRO A 97 -1.27 9.55 -16.57
C PRO A 97 -1.28 8.02 -16.73
N LEU A 98 -0.80 7.31 -15.73
CA LEU A 98 -0.93 5.85 -15.68
C LEU A 98 -2.20 5.51 -14.92
N GLN A 99 -3.07 4.71 -15.53
CA GLN A 99 -4.29 4.23 -14.90
C GLN A 99 -4.08 2.80 -14.38
N PRO A 100 -4.70 2.43 -13.25
CA PRO A 100 -4.69 1.05 -12.82
C PRO A 100 -5.46 0.19 -13.83
N VAL A 101 -4.93 -1.00 -14.12
CA VAL A 101 -5.59 -2.00 -14.98
C VAL A 101 -6.55 -2.88 -14.18
N TYR A 102 -6.35 -2.93 -12.86
CA TYR A 102 -7.16 -3.68 -11.94
C TYR A 102 -7.11 -3.04 -10.55
N GLU A 103 -8.17 -3.26 -9.77
CA GLU A 103 -8.30 -2.79 -8.40
C GLU A 103 -8.85 -3.89 -7.50
N GLN A 104 -8.40 -3.91 -6.25
CA GLN A 104 -8.86 -4.86 -5.24
C GLN A 104 -8.96 -4.19 -3.88
N TYR A 105 -9.91 -4.65 -3.07
CA TYR A 105 -10.01 -4.26 -1.67
C TYR A 105 -9.50 -5.38 -0.76
N THR A 106 -8.71 -5.03 0.24
CA THR A 106 -8.29 -5.94 1.30
C THR A 106 -8.53 -5.32 2.66
N ALA A 107 -8.92 -6.12 3.64
CA ALA A 107 -9.14 -5.65 5.01
C ALA A 107 -8.45 -6.58 6.00
N TRP A 108 -7.82 -5.98 7.01
CA TRP A 108 -7.11 -6.74 8.02
C TRP A 108 -8.09 -7.20 9.09
N VAL A 109 -7.95 -8.45 9.50
CA VAL A 109 -8.56 -9.00 10.70
C VAL A 109 -7.42 -9.25 11.65
N ASN A 110 -7.23 -8.31 12.58
CA ASN A 110 -6.26 -8.47 13.64
C ASN A 110 -6.77 -9.51 14.62
N ASP A 111 -5.93 -10.49 14.94
CA ASP A 111 -6.11 -11.28 16.14
C ASP A 111 -5.53 -10.46 17.31
N GLU A 112 -6.36 -10.12 18.30
CA GLU A 112 -5.93 -9.34 19.47
C GLU A 112 -4.81 -10.04 20.26
N ALA A 113 -4.62 -11.35 20.06
CA ALA A 113 -3.57 -12.12 20.69
C ALA A 113 -2.21 -12.04 20.00
N THR A 114 -2.10 -11.43 18.82
CA THR A 114 -0.86 -11.43 18.02
C THR A 114 -0.40 -10.02 17.64
N ASP A 115 0.88 -9.74 17.84
CA ASP A 115 1.56 -8.52 17.36
C ASP A 115 1.97 -8.64 15.88
N ALA A 116 1.13 -9.29 15.08
CA ALA A 116 1.32 -9.50 13.65
C ALA A 116 -0.02 -9.39 12.92
N PRO A 117 -0.02 -9.12 11.60
CA PRO A 117 -1.23 -9.21 10.80
C PRO A 117 -1.87 -10.60 10.94
N GLY A 118 -3.15 -10.62 11.27
CA GLY A 118 -3.93 -11.86 11.31
C GLY A 118 -4.35 -12.29 9.91
N SER A 119 -5.65 -12.49 9.69
CA SER A 119 -6.16 -12.89 8.38
C SER A 119 -6.55 -11.68 7.51
N PHE A 120 -6.46 -11.85 6.19
CA PHE A 120 -6.89 -10.84 5.24
C PHE A 120 -8.26 -11.19 4.67
N LEU A 121 -9.23 -10.30 4.88
CA LEU A 121 -10.52 -10.34 4.18
C LEU A 121 -10.37 -9.67 2.82
N LYS A 122 -11.13 -10.14 1.85
CA LYS A 122 -11.18 -9.59 0.49
C LYS A 122 -12.60 -9.10 0.21
N PRO A 123 -13.01 -7.97 0.80
CA PRO A 123 -14.37 -7.48 0.66
C PRO A 123 -14.68 -7.07 -0.78
N ASN A 124 -15.93 -7.25 -1.20
CA ASN A 124 -16.43 -6.72 -2.45
C ASN A 124 -16.82 -5.23 -2.31
N TYR A 125 -17.20 -4.60 -3.43
CA TYR A 125 -17.58 -3.19 -3.46
C TYR A 125 -18.69 -2.82 -2.47
N ALA A 126 -19.74 -3.64 -2.35
CA ALA A 126 -20.86 -3.37 -1.44
C ALA A 126 -20.44 -3.43 0.03
N GLU A 127 -19.58 -4.38 0.40
CA GLU A 127 -19.02 -4.50 1.75
C GLU A 127 -18.10 -3.32 2.09
N VAL A 128 -17.32 -2.84 1.13
CA VAL A 128 -16.48 -1.64 1.28
C VAL A 128 -17.33 -0.38 1.41
N LEU A 129 -18.34 -0.23 0.57
CA LEU A 129 -19.27 0.90 0.62
C LEU A 129 -20.02 0.93 1.96
N ALA A 130 -20.36 -0.23 2.52
CA ALA A 130 -20.95 -0.32 3.86
C ALA A 130 -19.99 0.19 4.95
N ARG A 131 -18.69 -0.09 4.87
CA ARG A 131 -17.67 0.51 5.78
C ARG A 131 -17.62 2.03 5.65
N PHE A 132 -17.94 2.55 4.47
CA PHE A 132 -18.07 3.98 4.18
C PHE A 132 -19.48 4.52 4.47
N ALA A 133 -20.33 3.77 5.18
CA ALA A 133 -21.71 4.16 5.50
C ALA A 133 -22.55 4.56 4.28
N GLY A 134 -22.32 3.92 3.13
CA GLY A 134 -23.03 4.23 1.88
C GLY A 134 -22.48 5.44 1.11
N ASP A 135 -21.36 6.02 1.53
CA ASP A 135 -20.82 7.26 0.94
C ASP A 135 -20.00 7.00 -0.34
N GLU A 136 -20.70 6.83 -1.45
CA GLU A 136 -20.09 6.59 -2.77
C GLU A 136 -19.13 7.72 -3.19
N LYS A 137 -19.41 8.96 -2.79
CA LYS A 137 -18.56 10.12 -3.12
C LYS A 137 -17.21 10.03 -2.41
N ALA A 138 -17.22 9.63 -1.13
CA ALA A 138 -15.98 9.42 -0.38
C ALA A 138 -15.17 8.26 -0.99
N LEU A 139 -15.83 7.16 -1.38
CA LEU A 139 -15.15 6.02 -2.00
C LEU A 139 -14.54 6.40 -3.36
N ALA A 140 -15.29 7.08 -4.22
CA ALA A 140 -14.80 7.58 -5.50
C ALA A 140 -13.61 8.56 -5.32
N SER A 141 -13.70 9.45 -4.31
CA SER A 141 -12.60 10.34 -3.96
C SER A 141 -11.34 9.57 -3.52
N ALA A 142 -11.50 8.45 -2.80
CA ALA A 142 -10.36 7.62 -2.41
C ALA A 142 -9.65 7.02 -3.63
N HIS A 143 -10.42 6.47 -4.58
CA HIS A 143 -9.90 5.94 -5.84
C HIS A 143 -9.17 6.98 -6.67
N GLU A 144 -9.77 8.16 -6.85
CA GLU A 144 -9.16 9.25 -7.61
C GLU A 144 -7.83 9.70 -6.98
N GLN A 145 -7.80 9.89 -5.66
CA GLN A 145 -6.61 10.28 -4.93
C GLN A 145 -5.49 9.23 -5.06
N ALA A 146 -5.81 7.96 -4.86
CA ALA A 146 -4.85 6.85 -4.96
C ALA A 146 -4.29 6.71 -6.38
N ALA A 147 -5.14 6.72 -7.41
CA ALA A 147 -4.71 6.62 -8.81
C ALA A 147 -3.83 7.81 -9.21
N LYS A 148 -4.25 9.05 -8.85
CA LYS A 148 -3.49 10.26 -9.14
C LYS A 148 -2.11 10.26 -8.47
N ALA A 149 -2.01 9.80 -7.22
CA ALA A 149 -0.76 9.75 -6.48
C ALA A 149 0.17 8.61 -6.96
N SER A 150 -0.38 7.52 -7.50
CA SER A 150 0.37 6.37 -8.01
C SER A 150 1.30 6.74 -9.18
N GLY A 151 0.84 7.56 -10.13
CA GLY A 151 1.64 7.92 -11.31
C GLY A 151 3.01 8.53 -10.97
N PRO A 152 3.09 9.63 -10.19
CA PRO A 152 4.35 10.23 -9.77
C PRO A 152 5.24 9.29 -8.93
N LEU A 153 4.65 8.39 -8.15
CA LEU A 153 5.36 7.40 -7.34
C LEU A 153 6.01 6.33 -8.20
N ILE A 154 5.29 5.82 -9.21
CA ILE A 154 5.82 4.87 -10.19
C ILE A 154 6.93 5.52 -11.00
N ARG A 155 6.77 6.77 -11.45
CA ARG A 155 7.88 7.49 -12.12
C ARG A 155 9.13 7.56 -11.25
N GLN A 156 8.96 7.88 -9.96
CA GLN A 156 10.10 7.94 -9.05
C GLN A 156 10.75 6.57 -8.86
N LEU A 157 9.97 5.49 -8.76
CA LEU A 157 10.50 4.13 -8.69
C LEU A 157 11.34 3.82 -9.94
N LEU A 158 10.81 4.13 -11.13
CA LEU A 158 11.49 3.94 -12.42
C LEU A 158 12.76 4.81 -12.61
N THR A 159 12.95 5.87 -11.82
CA THR A 159 14.24 6.61 -11.82
C THR A 159 15.34 5.93 -11.01
N LYS A 160 14.96 5.01 -10.10
CA LYS A 160 15.90 4.31 -9.20
C LYS A 160 16.29 2.93 -9.73
N HIS A 161 15.50 2.38 -10.65
CA HIS A 161 15.72 1.09 -11.28
C HIS A 161 15.80 1.31 -12.79
N SER A 162 16.88 0.87 -13.43
CA SER A 162 17.15 1.10 -14.86
C SER A 162 16.18 0.36 -15.79
N GLU A 163 15.47 -0.63 -15.26
CA GLU A 163 14.53 -1.46 -16.00
C GLU A 163 13.13 -1.30 -15.40
N PRO A 164 12.10 -1.00 -16.22
CA PRO A 164 10.75 -0.95 -15.72
C PRO A 164 10.32 -2.32 -15.23
N VAL A 165 9.90 -2.42 -13.98
CA VAL A 165 9.20 -3.61 -13.50
C VAL A 165 7.93 -3.79 -14.35
N PRO A 166 7.70 -4.98 -14.94
CA PRO A 166 6.58 -5.21 -15.85
C PRO A 166 5.22 -5.04 -15.17
N PHE A 167 5.21 -5.08 -13.84
CA PHE A 167 4.02 -5.03 -13.01
C PHE A 167 4.34 -4.40 -11.65
N ILE A 168 3.44 -3.52 -11.20
CA ILE A 168 3.48 -2.89 -9.88
C ILE A 168 2.09 -2.94 -9.26
N ARG A 169 1.99 -3.50 -8.05
CA ARG A 169 0.84 -3.27 -7.17
C ARG A 169 1.20 -2.18 -6.18
N MET A 170 0.28 -1.25 -5.94
CA MET A 170 0.41 -0.22 -4.91
C MET A 170 -0.74 -0.34 -3.93
N ASP A 171 -0.39 -0.41 -2.65
CA ASP A 171 -1.36 -0.57 -1.58
C ASP A 171 -1.59 0.78 -0.90
N TRP A 172 -2.85 1.17 -0.78
CA TRP A 172 -3.29 2.44 -0.24
C TRP A 172 -4.18 2.20 0.97
N MET A 173 -3.82 2.78 2.11
CA MET A 173 -4.61 2.74 3.34
C MET A 173 -5.72 3.77 3.25
N VAL A 174 -6.98 3.32 3.27
CA VAL A 174 -8.16 4.14 2.98
C VAL A 174 -9.08 4.24 4.20
N LYS A 175 -9.50 5.46 4.53
CA LYS A 175 -10.45 5.74 5.61
C LYS A 175 -11.47 6.80 5.22
N ARG A 176 -12.74 6.60 5.58
CA ARG A 176 -13.73 7.68 5.46
C ARG A 176 -13.52 8.71 6.57
N ARG A 177 -13.43 9.99 6.21
CA ARG A 177 -13.27 11.11 7.16
C ARG A 177 -14.51 11.99 7.29
N GLY A 178 -15.40 11.97 6.31
CA GLY A 178 -16.67 12.68 6.36
C GLY A 178 -17.47 12.52 5.06
N PRO A 179 -18.63 13.19 4.95
CA PRO A 179 -19.44 13.19 3.73
C PRO A 179 -18.62 13.56 2.49
N GLY A 180 -18.49 12.65 1.53
CA GLY A 180 -17.73 12.88 0.30
C GLY A 180 -16.21 12.97 0.45
N HIS A 181 -15.67 12.70 1.64
CA HIS A 181 -14.25 12.87 1.95
C HIS A 181 -13.63 11.57 2.47
N ALA A 182 -12.61 11.09 1.77
CA ALA A 182 -11.75 10.01 2.22
C ALA A 182 -10.32 10.51 2.45
N GLN A 183 -9.68 9.92 3.45
CA GLN A 183 -8.24 9.95 3.61
C GLN A 183 -7.64 8.76 2.88
N VAL A 184 -6.55 9.03 2.17
CA VAL A 184 -5.77 8.02 1.47
C VAL A 184 -4.32 8.20 1.86
N VAL A 185 -3.69 7.15 2.38
CA VAL A 185 -2.28 7.13 2.76
C VAL A 185 -1.58 6.03 2.00
N PHE A 186 -0.40 6.34 1.46
CA PHE A 186 0.41 5.33 0.79
C PHE A 186 0.87 4.27 1.80
N GLY A 187 0.56 3.01 1.52
CA GLY A 187 0.97 1.86 2.31
C GLY A 187 2.32 1.34 1.86
N GLU A 188 2.37 0.69 0.70
CA GLU A 188 3.60 0.08 0.17
C GLU A 188 3.58 -0.11 -1.36
N TYR A 189 4.77 -0.30 -1.91
CA TYR A 189 4.97 -0.86 -3.25
C TYR A 189 5.06 -2.39 -3.14
N CYS A 190 4.46 -3.10 -4.08
CA CYS A 190 4.65 -4.55 -4.26
C CYS A 190 4.98 -4.85 -5.72
N GLU A 191 6.17 -5.43 -5.95
CA GLU A 191 6.72 -5.70 -7.28
C GLU A 191 6.35 -7.13 -7.76
N VAL A 192 7.02 -7.60 -8.83
CA VAL A 192 6.77 -8.91 -9.48
C VAL A 192 6.69 -10.03 -8.45
N GLY A 193 5.48 -10.58 -8.33
CA GLY A 193 5.11 -11.47 -7.23
C GLY A 193 3.85 -11.06 -6.48
N ALA A 194 3.46 -9.78 -6.49
CA ALA A 194 2.31 -9.33 -5.70
C ALA A 194 1.07 -10.24 -5.89
N ASP A 195 0.39 -10.56 -4.77
CA ASP A 195 -0.82 -11.39 -4.77
C ASP A 195 -1.82 -10.94 -5.85
N CYS A 196 -1.99 -11.75 -6.89
CA CYS A 196 -2.97 -11.58 -7.95
C CYS A 196 -4.23 -12.41 -7.70
N MET A 197 -4.34 -13.10 -6.56
CA MET A 197 -5.48 -13.96 -6.24
C MET A 197 -6.79 -13.15 -6.33
N LYS A 198 -7.76 -13.73 -7.03
CA LYS A 198 -9.07 -13.18 -7.43
C LYS A 198 -9.06 -12.22 -8.62
N TRP A 199 -7.91 -11.83 -9.17
CA TRP A 199 -7.86 -11.33 -10.54
C TRP A 199 -7.75 -12.56 -11.46
N ALA A 200 -8.88 -13.05 -11.96
CA ALA A 200 -8.92 -14.28 -12.75
C ALA A 200 -7.96 -14.23 -13.96
N ASP A 201 -7.96 -13.10 -14.66
CA ASP A 201 -7.09 -12.86 -15.82
C ASP A 201 -5.74 -12.21 -15.44
N GLY A 202 -5.50 -11.95 -14.15
CA GLY A 202 -4.29 -11.28 -13.67
C GLY A 202 -3.02 -12.07 -13.94
N PRO A 203 -2.92 -13.33 -13.49
CA PRO A 203 -1.76 -14.16 -13.78
C PRO A 203 -1.43 -14.22 -15.27
N PRO A 204 -2.34 -14.55 -16.22
CA PRO A 204 -1.98 -14.57 -17.63
C PRO A 204 -1.59 -13.18 -18.16
N THR A 205 -2.27 -12.10 -17.78
CA THR A 205 -1.88 -10.74 -18.18
C THR A 205 -0.49 -10.37 -17.69
N ILE A 206 -0.20 -10.57 -16.39
CA ILE A 206 1.10 -10.24 -15.81
C ILE A 206 2.20 -11.12 -16.38
N TRP A 207 1.96 -12.43 -16.54
CA TRP A 207 2.96 -13.32 -17.13
C TRP A 207 3.26 -12.97 -18.58
N HIS A 208 2.26 -12.59 -19.38
CA HIS A 208 2.49 -12.08 -20.73
C HIS A 208 3.34 -10.81 -20.71
N GLU A 209 3.02 -9.83 -19.88
CA GLU A 209 3.83 -8.61 -19.77
C GLU A 209 5.26 -8.89 -19.29
N VAL A 210 5.46 -9.82 -18.35
CA VAL A 210 6.78 -10.27 -17.90
C VAL A 210 7.56 -10.93 -19.02
N LEU A 211 6.92 -11.80 -19.81
CA LEU A 211 7.56 -12.49 -20.93
C LEU A 211 7.87 -11.53 -22.08
N ASP A 212 6.92 -10.68 -22.48
CA ASP A 212 7.12 -9.65 -23.50
C ASP A 212 8.24 -8.69 -23.09
N PHE A 213 8.30 -8.34 -21.80
CA PHE A 213 9.40 -7.58 -21.23
C PHE A 213 10.72 -8.34 -21.39
N ALA A 214 10.83 -9.58 -20.92
CA ALA A 214 12.06 -10.36 -21.01
C ALA A 214 12.55 -10.54 -22.47
N LEU A 215 11.63 -10.73 -23.42
CA LEU A 215 11.92 -10.99 -24.82
C LEU A 215 12.26 -9.71 -25.62
N SER A 216 11.77 -8.55 -25.20
CA SER A 216 12.07 -7.27 -25.86
C SER A 216 13.36 -6.61 -25.36
N SER A 217 14.12 -7.28 -24.47
CA SER A 217 15.42 -6.83 -23.95
C SER A 217 16.63 -7.24 -24.84
N HIS A 218 16.39 -7.52 -26.12
CA HIS A 218 17.41 -7.84 -27.13
C HIS A 218 17.31 -6.92 -28.34
#